data_AF-A0A7X6WSV8-F1
#
_entry.id   AF-A0A7X6WSV8-F1
#
_cell.length_a   1.000
_cell.length_b   1.000
_cell.length_c   1.000
_cell.angle_alpha   90.00
_cell.angle_beta   90.00
_cell.angle_gamma   90.00
#
_symmetry.space_group_name_H-M   'P 1'
#
loop_
_entity.id
_entity.type
_entity.pdbx_description
1 polymer ?
#
loop_
_entity_poly.entity_id
_entity_poly.type
_entity_poly.pdbx_seq_one_letter_code
_entity_poly.pdbx_strand_id
1 'polypeptide(L)'
;MEVNLTLLMASMLFLALGAVVGYYTRQSIASKQLTTAEGKANSIIEEAKQKYKEETLNAKNKAVEILEEAKKKEKEREEQIRKMEQRLEKREEMIDRKMDDLDKGKNLLESKVLQVKSIKKEAETIRQKELKRLEEIAGLDKEQAKNVLLQLTEDEYKEALLEKIKRLERDGAEEMKKKAQNIIVQVIQKYAGAHTAETTTSTVSIPSDEIKGKIIGREGR
;
A
#
# COMPACT_ATOMS: atom_id res chain seq x y z
N MET A 1 133.52 17.22 -13.18
CA MET A 1 132.06 17.18 -12.96
C MET A 1 131.83 16.28 -11.75
N GLU A 2 132.28 16.73 -10.57
CA GLU A 2 132.07 15.98 -9.33
C GLU A 2 130.73 16.46 -8.77
N VAL A 3 129.68 15.67 -8.99
CA VAL A 3 128.44 15.87 -8.27
C VAL A 3 128.76 15.56 -6.81
N ASN A 4 128.92 16.62 -6.01
CA ASN A 4 129.31 16.53 -4.61
C ASN A 4 128.39 15.56 -3.86
N LEU A 5 128.95 14.47 -3.33
CA LEU A 5 128.26 13.42 -2.56
C LEU A 5 127.33 13.97 -1.45
N THR A 6 127.65 15.15 -0.93
CA THR A 6 126.85 15.90 0.05
C THR A 6 125.48 16.33 -0.49
N LEU A 7 125.37 16.70 -1.76
CA LEU A 7 124.10 17.06 -2.41
C LEU A 7 123.18 15.85 -2.58
N LEU A 8 123.73 14.68 -2.93
CA LEU A 8 122.98 13.43 -3.02
C LEU A 8 122.45 12.98 -1.65
N MET A 9 123.30 13.02 -0.61
CA MET A 9 122.86 12.69 0.75
C MET A 9 121.80 13.67 1.27
N ALA A 10 121.96 14.97 1.03
CA ALA A 10 120.95 15.96 1.40
C ALA A 10 119.61 15.71 0.69
N SER A 11 119.63 15.40 -0.62
CA SER A 11 118.42 15.09 -1.38
C SER A 11 117.68 13.85 -0.87
N MET A 12 118.42 12.79 -0.51
CA MET A 12 117.85 11.56 0.05
C MET A 12 117.25 11.80 1.44
N LEU A 13 117.88 12.67 2.24
CA LEU A 13 117.40 13.05 3.56
C LEU A 13 116.12 13.91 3.48
N PHE A 14 116.03 14.85 2.54
CA PHE A 14 114.80 15.59 2.26
C PHE A 14 113.67 14.70 1.72
N LEU A 15 113.97 13.71 0.87
CA LEU A 15 112.99 12.73 0.41
C LEU A 15 112.48 11.85 1.56
N ALA A 16 113.36 11.39 2.45
CA ALA A 16 112.99 10.61 3.61
C ALA A 16 112.11 11.43 4.58
N LEU A 17 112.49 12.68 4.88
CA LEU A 17 111.67 13.58 5.70
C LEU A 17 110.31 13.87 5.05
N GLY A 18 110.29 14.13 3.73
CA GLY A 18 109.05 14.35 2.97
C GLY A 18 108.13 13.14 2.98
N ALA A 19 108.67 11.92 2.87
CA ALA A 19 107.89 10.68 2.95
C ALA A 19 107.31 10.45 4.35
N VAL A 20 108.08 10.71 5.41
CA VAL A 20 107.60 10.58 6.80
C VAL A 20 106.49 11.60 7.09
N VAL A 21 106.70 12.88 6.75
CA VAL A 21 105.68 13.92 6.93
C VAL A 21 104.44 13.64 6.06
N GLY A 22 104.62 13.17 4.82
CA GLY A 22 103.55 12.75 3.93
C GLY A 22 102.73 11.57 4.49
N TYR A 23 103.39 10.59 5.10
CA TYR A 23 102.72 9.46 5.75
C TYR A 23 101.89 9.91 6.96
N TYR A 24 102.46 10.73 7.86
CA TYR A 24 101.74 11.23 9.04
C TYR A 24 100.56 12.15 8.67
N THR A 25 100.73 13.01 7.66
CA THR A 25 99.63 13.88 7.18
C THR A 25 98.53 13.06 6.51
N ARG A 26 98.87 12.06 5.69
CA ARG A 26 97.90 11.11 5.12
C ARG A 26 97.16 10.33 6.21
N GLN A 27 97.87 9.83 7.22
CA GLN A 27 97.28 9.10 8.34
C GLN A 27 96.33 10.00 9.16
N SER A 28 96.69 11.26 9.39
CA SER A 28 95.83 12.22 10.08
C SER A 28 94.57 12.57 9.28
N ILE A 29 94.69 12.79 7.97
CA ILE A 29 93.54 13.07 7.09
C ILE A 29 92.61 11.85 7.00
N ALA A 30 93.17 10.64 6.85
CA ALA A 30 92.40 9.41 6.82
C ALA A 30 91.64 9.19 8.14
N SER A 31 92.29 9.40 9.28
CA SER A 31 91.65 9.33 10.59
C SER A 31 90.52 10.36 10.73
N LYS A 32 90.73 11.62 10.31
CA LYS A 32 89.69 12.67 10.34
C LYS A 32 88.50 12.36 9.43
N GLN A 33 88.75 11.83 8.24
CA GLN A 33 87.69 11.42 7.32
C GLN A 33 86.86 10.27 7.90
N LEU A 34 87.52 9.29 8.54
CA LEU A 34 86.87 8.15 9.18
C LEU A 34 86.02 8.60 10.37
N THR A 35 86.55 9.46 11.25
CA THR A 35 85.78 10.06 12.36
C THR A 35 84.60 10.91 11.86
N THR A 36 84.77 11.63 10.74
CA THR A 36 83.67 12.41 10.14
C THR A 36 82.60 11.50 9.53
N ALA A 37 83.00 10.40 8.90
CA ALA A 37 82.09 9.40 8.35
C ALA A 37 81.31 8.67 9.45
N GLU A 38 81.98 8.29 10.54
CA GLU A 38 81.36 7.73 11.75
C GLU A 38 80.38 8.72 12.39
N GLY A 39 80.77 10.00 12.50
CA GLY A 39 79.89 11.05 13.00
C GLY A 39 78.61 11.23 12.16
N LYS A 40 78.74 11.22 10.83
CA LYS A 40 77.59 11.26 9.91
C LYS A 40 76.73 10.00 10.02
N ALA A 41 77.34 8.81 10.09
CA ALA A 41 76.62 7.55 10.26
C ALA A 41 75.84 7.55 11.58
N ASN A 42 76.45 8.00 12.68
CA ASN A 42 75.78 8.13 13.98
C ASN A 42 74.64 9.15 13.95
N SER A 43 74.82 10.30 13.27
CA SER A 43 73.76 11.29 13.08
C SER A 43 72.57 10.71 12.33
N ILE A 44 72.81 9.98 11.24
CA ILE A 44 71.77 9.32 10.45
C ILE A 44 71.02 8.28 11.30
N ILE A 45 71.74 7.49 12.10
CA ILE A 45 71.13 6.49 12.99
C ILE A 45 70.28 7.17 14.06
N GLU A 46 70.76 8.23 14.70
CA GLU A 46 69.99 8.95 15.72
C GLU A 46 68.78 9.66 15.12
N GLU A 47 68.89 10.29 13.96
CA GLU A 47 67.75 10.86 13.23
C GLU A 47 66.73 9.78 12.85
N ALA A 48 67.18 8.63 12.37
CA ALA A 48 66.31 7.50 12.04
C ALA A 48 65.59 6.96 13.29
N LYS A 49 66.30 6.82 14.42
CA LYS A 49 65.71 6.43 15.70
C LYS A 49 64.69 7.45 16.18
N GLN A 50 64.99 8.74 16.08
CA GLN A 50 64.09 9.81 16.49
C GLN A 50 62.81 9.81 15.64
N LYS A 51 62.95 9.74 14.30
CA LYS A 51 61.81 9.63 13.38
C LYS A 51 60.98 8.38 13.64
N TYR A 52 61.62 7.24 13.88
CA TYR A 52 60.91 6.00 14.23
C TYR A 52 60.12 6.16 15.53
N LYS A 53 60.71 6.78 16.55
CA LYS A 53 60.05 7.02 17.85
C LYS A 53 58.87 7.97 17.70
N GLU A 54 59.03 9.03 16.92
CA GLU A 54 57.98 10.01 16.62
C GLU A 54 56.84 9.36 15.84
N GLU A 55 57.13 8.61 14.78
CA GLU A 55 56.10 7.93 13.99
C GLU A 55 55.37 6.87 14.82
N THR A 56 56.10 6.12 15.65
CA THR A 56 55.49 5.16 16.59
C THR A 56 54.58 5.84 17.61
N LEU A 57 54.98 7.01 18.11
CA LEU A 57 54.17 7.80 19.04
C LEU A 57 52.92 8.34 18.33
N ASN A 58 53.06 8.87 17.12
CA ASN A 58 51.95 9.36 16.30
C ASN A 58 50.96 8.23 15.97
N ALA A 59 51.46 7.05 15.62
CA ALA A 59 50.63 5.87 15.37
C ALA A 59 49.88 5.43 16.64
N LYS A 60 50.54 5.45 17.81
CA LYS A 60 49.91 5.16 19.10
C LYS A 60 48.83 6.19 19.44
N ASN A 61 49.09 7.48 19.25
CA ASN A 61 48.13 8.54 19.53
C ASN A 61 46.89 8.40 18.63
N LYS A 62 47.08 8.18 17.31
CA LYS A 62 45.97 7.91 16.39
C LYS A 62 45.17 6.67 16.78
N ALA A 63 45.84 5.60 17.22
CA ALA A 63 45.16 4.40 17.69
C ALA A 63 44.32 4.67 18.94
N VAL A 64 44.82 5.48 19.88
CA VAL A 64 44.06 5.91 21.06
C VAL A 64 42.86 6.77 20.66
N GLU A 65 43.05 7.75 19.78
CA GLU A 65 41.95 8.60 19.28
C GLU A 65 40.84 7.78 18.61
N ILE A 66 41.21 6.83 17.75
CA ILE A 66 40.25 5.92 17.10
C ILE A 66 39.50 5.08 18.15
N LEU A 67 40.21 4.57 19.16
CA LEU A 67 39.59 3.79 20.23
C LEU A 67 38.64 4.62 21.09
N GLU A 68 39.00 5.87 21.40
CA GLU A 68 38.14 6.79 22.15
C GLU A 68 36.89 7.17 21.35
N GLU A 69 37.04 7.46 20.05
CA GLU A 69 35.90 7.75 19.18
C GLU A 69 34.98 6.53 19.03
N ALA A 70 35.56 5.33 18.88
CA ALA A 70 34.80 4.08 18.83
C ALA A 70 34.01 3.85 20.13
N LYS A 71 34.65 4.00 21.30
CA LYS A 71 33.99 3.87 22.61
C LYS A 71 32.88 4.90 22.80
N LYS A 72 33.09 6.13 22.34
CA LYS A 72 32.06 7.18 22.40
C LYS A 72 30.85 6.81 21.54
N LYS A 73 31.07 6.38 20.29
CA LYS A 73 30.00 5.92 19.39
C LYS A 73 29.26 4.70 19.94
N GLU A 74 29.99 3.76 20.56
CA GLU A 74 29.41 2.59 21.21
C GLU A 74 28.49 3.00 22.36
N LYS A 75 28.95 3.89 23.25
CA LYS A 75 28.15 4.41 24.36
C LYS A 75 26.91 5.17 23.89
N GLU A 76 27.04 6.00 22.85
CA GLU A 76 25.90 6.71 22.25
C GLU A 76 24.88 5.72 21.67
N ARG A 77 25.36 4.67 20.99
CA ARG A 77 24.52 3.60 20.44
C ARG A 77 23.82 2.81 21.55
N GLU A 78 24.52 2.48 22.63
CA GLU A 78 23.96 1.78 23.80
C GLU A 78 22.85 2.62 24.45
N GLU A 79 23.06 3.92 24.62
CA GLU A 79 22.04 4.82 25.16
C GLU A 79 20.81 4.92 24.23
N GLN A 80 21.01 4.96 22.91
CA GLN A 80 19.93 4.95 21.94
C GLN A 80 19.12 3.64 21.98
N ILE A 81 19.81 2.49 22.08
CA ILE A 81 19.16 1.18 22.21
C ILE A 81 18.34 1.14 23.49
N ARG A 82 18.91 1.53 24.63
CA ARG A 82 18.21 1.54 25.92
C ARG A 82 16.96 2.44 25.90
N LYS A 83 17.03 3.61 25.26
CA LYS A 83 15.86 4.49 25.08
C LYS A 83 14.78 3.83 24.22
N MET A 84 15.18 3.09 23.19
CA MET A 84 14.26 2.36 22.32
C MET A 84 13.60 1.20 23.06
N GLU A 85 14.37 0.43 23.83
CA GLU A 85 13.86 -0.66 24.68
C GLU A 85 12.83 -0.15 25.68
N GLN A 86 13.13 0.92 26.43
CA GLN A 86 12.18 1.53 27.37
C GLN A 86 10.89 2.01 26.70
N ARG A 87 10.97 2.50 25.46
CA ARG A 87 9.79 2.92 24.69
C ARG A 87 8.99 1.71 24.20
N LEU A 88 9.66 0.61 23.84
CA LEU A 88 9.00 -0.64 23.44
C LEU A 88 8.30 -1.28 24.62
N GLU A 89 8.96 -1.37 25.78
CA GLU A 89 8.39 -1.91 27.03
C GLU A 89 7.11 -1.14 27.43
N LYS A 90 7.16 0.20 27.45
CA LYS A 90 5.96 1.03 27.71
C LYS A 90 4.83 0.80 26.70
N ARG A 91 5.17 0.49 25.44
CA ARG A 91 4.18 0.22 24.40
C ARG A 91 3.56 -1.16 24.58
N GLU A 92 4.37 -2.14 24.96
CA GLU A 92 3.93 -3.50 25.30
C GLU A 92 2.96 -3.46 26.49
N GLU A 93 3.34 -2.81 27.60
CA GLU A 93 2.44 -2.63 28.75
C GLU A 93 1.11 -1.95 28.37
N MET A 94 1.15 -0.96 27.48
CA MET A 94 -0.07 -0.29 27.00
C MET A 94 -0.94 -1.20 26.15
N ILE A 95 -0.32 -2.07 25.34
CA ILE A 95 -1.04 -3.05 24.52
C ILE A 95 -1.69 -4.10 25.42
N ASP A 96 -0.95 -4.63 26.40
CA ASP A 96 -1.46 -5.61 27.35
C ASP A 96 -2.66 -5.08 28.13
N ARG A 97 -2.57 -3.85 28.65
CA ARG A 97 -3.72 -3.20 29.31
C ARG A 97 -4.92 -3.07 28.39
N LYS A 98 -4.71 -2.71 27.11
CA LYS A 98 -5.79 -2.61 26.13
C LYS A 98 -6.39 -3.97 25.80
N MET A 99 -5.59 -5.03 25.75
CA MET A 99 -6.07 -6.40 25.56
C MET A 99 -6.93 -6.84 26.74
N ASP A 100 -6.48 -6.61 27.98
CA ASP A 100 -7.25 -6.90 29.18
C ASP A 100 -8.58 -6.16 29.21
N ASP A 101 -8.59 -4.87 28.84
CA ASP A 101 -9.81 -4.07 28.79
C ASP A 101 -10.77 -4.53 27.68
N LEU A 102 -10.23 -4.94 26.53
CA LEU A 102 -11.01 -5.53 25.44
C LEU A 102 -11.63 -6.86 25.85
N ASP A 103 -10.89 -7.74 26.53
CA ASP A 103 -11.39 -9.02 26.99
C ASP A 103 -12.46 -8.85 28.07
N LYS A 104 -12.27 -7.92 29.03
CA LYS A 104 -13.31 -7.55 29.98
C LYS A 104 -14.56 -7.02 29.27
N GLY A 105 -14.38 -6.15 28.28
CA GLY A 105 -15.47 -5.60 27.47
C GLY A 105 -16.23 -6.68 26.71
N LYS A 106 -15.52 -7.64 26.11
CA LYS A 106 -16.09 -8.79 25.40
C LYS A 106 -16.89 -9.68 26.33
N ASN A 107 -16.35 -10.04 27.49
CA ASN A 107 -17.05 -10.86 28.48
C ASN A 107 -18.32 -10.18 29.02
N LEU A 108 -18.24 -8.87 29.28
CA LEU A 108 -19.41 -8.08 29.69
C LEU A 108 -20.47 -8.04 28.59
N LEU A 109 -20.07 -7.84 27.33
CA LEU A 109 -20.98 -7.82 26.19
C LEU A 109 -21.65 -9.18 26.00
N GLU A 110 -20.90 -10.27 26.10
CA GLU A 110 -21.43 -11.63 25.98
C GLU A 110 -22.47 -11.93 27.08
N SER A 111 -22.16 -11.56 28.33
CA SER A 111 -23.12 -11.65 29.44
C SER A 111 -24.40 -10.85 29.18
N LYS A 112 -24.28 -9.60 28.69
CA LYS A 112 -25.44 -8.78 28.32
C LYS A 112 -26.25 -9.40 27.19
N VAL A 113 -25.60 -9.97 26.17
CA VAL A 113 -26.28 -10.66 25.06
C VAL A 113 -27.09 -11.85 25.57
N LEU A 114 -26.54 -12.63 26.50
CA LEU A 114 -27.25 -13.76 27.12
C LEU A 114 -28.45 -13.27 27.94
N GLN A 115 -28.29 -12.21 28.73
CA GLN A 115 -29.40 -11.62 29.50
C GLN A 115 -30.52 -11.12 28.57
N VAL A 116 -30.17 -10.38 27.51
CA VAL A 116 -31.14 -9.87 26.52
C VAL A 116 -31.87 -11.03 25.83
N LYS A 117 -31.17 -12.10 25.48
CA LYS A 117 -31.80 -13.31 24.91
C LYS A 117 -32.79 -13.95 25.89
N SER A 118 -32.44 -14.03 27.18
CA SER A 118 -33.35 -14.57 28.21
C SER A 118 -34.60 -13.71 28.35
N ILE A 119 -34.42 -12.39 28.52
CA ILE A 119 -35.53 -11.43 28.65
C ILE A 119 -36.43 -11.47 27.42
N LYS A 120 -35.87 -11.53 26.21
CA LYS A 120 -36.66 -11.63 24.98
C LYS A 120 -37.51 -12.91 24.96
N LYS A 121 -36.93 -14.05 25.35
CA LYS A 121 -37.65 -15.33 25.40
C LYS A 121 -38.77 -15.31 26.44
N GLU A 122 -38.52 -14.73 27.61
CA GLU A 122 -39.53 -14.53 28.65
C GLU A 122 -40.66 -13.61 28.17
N ALA A 123 -40.32 -12.48 27.53
CA ALA A 123 -41.28 -11.55 26.97
C ALA A 123 -42.15 -12.19 25.86
N GLU A 124 -41.56 -12.99 24.97
CA GLU A 124 -42.30 -13.75 23.97
C GLU A 124 -43.24 -14.78 24.62
N THR A 125 -42.79 -15.46 25.67
CA THR A 125 -43.61 -16.43 26.42
C THR A 125 -44.78 -15.75 27.14
N ILE A 126 -44.54 -14.61 27.80
CA ILE A 126 -45.57 -13.82 28.45
C ILE A 126 -46.57 -13.31 27.42
N ARG A 127 -46.10 -12.76 26.29
CA ARG A 127 -46.95 -12.30 25.20
C ARG A 127 -47.84 -13.42 24.66
N GLN A 128 -47.31 -14.63 24.49
CA GLN A 128 -48.11 -15.79 24.08
C GLN A 128 -49.16 -16.18 25.12
N LYS A 129 -48.83 -16.13 26.41
CA LYS A 129 -49.78 -16.40 27.50
C LYS A 129 -50.89 -15.35 27.57
N GLU A 130 -50.55 -14.07 27.43
CA GLU A 130 -51.51 -12.97 27.39
C GLU A 130 -52.43 -13.08 26.18
N LEU A 131 -51.90 -13.40 24.99
CA LEU A 131 -52.73 -13.65 23.81
C LEU A 131 -53.72 -14.80 24.04
N LYS A 132 -53.27 -15.92 24.61
CA LYS A 132 -54.16 -17.04 24.95
C LYS A 132 -55.24 -16.64 25.96
N ARG A 133 -54.88 -15.90 27.02
CA ARG A 133 -55.87 -15.39 27.98
C ARG A 133 -56.87 -14.44 27.34
N LEU A 134 -56.42 -13.58 26.43
CA LEU A 134 -57.29 -12.70 25.66
C LEU A 134 -58.25 -13.50 24.76
N GLU A 135 -57.76 -14.54 24.09
CA GLU A 135 -58.60 -15.48 23.32
C GLU A 135 -59.63 -16.19 24.22
N GLU A 136 -59.22 -16.64 25.41
CA GLU A 136 -60.10 -17.27 26.41
C GLU A 136 -61.18 -16.30 26.93
N ILE A 137 -60.81 -15.06 27.29
CA ILE A 137 -61.73 -14.03 27.81
C ILE A 137 -62.69 -13.55 26.72
N ALA A 138 -62.19 -13.35 25.50
CA ALA A 138 -63.01 -12.94 24.36
C ALA A 138 -63.92 -14.06 23.85
N GLY A 139 -63.67 -15.32 24.23
CA GLY A 139 -64.40 -16.50 23.76
C GLY A 139 -64.26 -16.74 22.25
N LEU A 140 -63.27 -16.09 21.61
CA LEU A 140 -63.03 -16.09 20.18
C LEU A 140 -61.52 -16.27 19.96
N ASP A 141 -61.15 -17.21 19.10
CA ASP A 141 -59.78 -17.28 18.59
C ASP A 141 -59.43 -16.01 17.79
N LYS A 142 -58.14 -15.67 17.65
CA LYS A 142 -57.69 -14.51 16.87
C LYS A 142 -58.26 -14.45 15.45
N GLU A 143 -58.35 -15.56 14.73
CA GLU A 143 -58.99 -15.64 13.41
C GLU A 143 -60.50 -15.40 13.50
N GLN A 144 -61.17 -16.00 14.49
CA GLN A 144 -62.60 -15.73 14.75
C GLN A 144 -62.86 -14.26 15.09
N ALA A 145 -62.06 -13.63 15.94
CA ALA A 145 -62.16 -12.22 16.29
C ALA A 145 -61.93 -11.31 15.06
N LYS A 146 -60.95 -11.66 14.21
CA LYS A 146 -60.72 -10.96 12.94
C LYS A 146 -61.93 -11.09 12.01
N ASN A 147 -62.52 -12.28 11.90
CA ASN A 147 -63.68 -12.52 11.05
C ASN A 147 -64.91 -11.77 11.57
N VAL A 148 -65.16 -11.76 12.88
CA VAL A 148 -66.24 -10.98 13.50
C VAL A 148 -66.04 -9.48 13.24
N LEU A 149 -64.81 -8.97 13.40
CA LEU A 149 -64.50 -7.56 13.14
C LEU A 149 -64.68 -7.21 11.65
N LEU A 150 -64.21 -8.07 10.74
CA LEU A 150 -64.40 -7.90 9.30
C LEU A 150 -65.88 -7.92 8.94
N GLN A 151 -66.65 -8.85 9.49
CA GLN A 151 -68.08 -8.98 9.24
C GLN A 151 -68.87 -7.78 9.76
N LEU A 152 -68.55 -7.28 10.96
CA LEU A 152 -69.11 -6.02 11.49
C LEU A 152 -68.76 -4.82 10.59
N THR A 153 -67.52 -4.75 10.12
CA THR A 153 -67.08 -3.67 9.21
C THR A 153 -67.76 -3.78 7.85
N GLU A 154 -67.93 -5.00 7.32
CA GLU A 154 -68.66 -5.26 6.08
C GLU A 154 -70.14 -4.88 6.20
N ASP A 155 -70.77 -5.16 7.34
CA ASP A 155 -72.16 -4.79 7.61
C ASP A 155 -72.31 -3.27 7.80
N GLU A 156 -71.38 -2.61 8.50
CA GLU A 156 -71.39 -1.15 8.72
C GLU A 156 -71.16 -0.37 7.41
N TYR A 157 -70.24 -0.84 6.56
CA TYR A 157 -69.88 -0.16 5.31
C TYR A 157 -70.54 -0.78 4.06
N LYS A 158 -71.57 -1.62 4.24
CA LYS A 158 -72.23 -2.36 3.16
C LYS A 158 -72.70 -1.48 2.01
N GLU A 159 -73.29 -0.32 2.33
CA GLU A 159 -73.77 0.64 1.33
C GLU A 159 -72.61 1.28 0.55
N ALA A 160 -71.54 1.68 1.24
CA ALA A 160 -70.35 2.25 0.61
C ALA A 160 -69.60 1.22 -0.25
N LEU A 161 -69.55 -0.04 0.19
CA LEU A 161 -69.01 -1.16 -0.58
C LEU A 161 -69.86 -1.42 -1.83
N LEU A 162 -71.19 -1.42 -1.71
CA LEU A 162 -72.09 -1.57 -2.85
C LEU A 162 -71.94 -0.43 -3.87
N GLU A 163 -71.83 0.82 -3.42
CA GLU A 163 -71.57 1.96 -4.30
C GLU A 163 -70.23 1.80 -5.03
N LYS A 164 -69.19 1.36 -4.31
CA LYS A 164 -67.86 1.14 -4.88
C LYS A 164 -67.85 -0.02 -5.89
N ILE A 165 -68.55 -1.11 -5.61
CA ILE A 165 -68.71 -2.23 -6.55
C ILE A 165 -69.42 -1.75 -7.82
N LYS A 166 -70.55 -1.04 -7.70
CA LYS A 166 -71.27 -0.48 -8.86
C LYS A 166 -70.40 0.48 -9.68
N ARG A 167 -69.55 1.28 -9.02
CA ARG A 167 -68.59 2.15 -9.70
C ARG A 167 -67.55 1.34 -10.45
N LEU A 168 -66.94 0.33 -9.82
CA LEU A 168 -65.96 -0.56 -10.46
C LEU A 168 -66.55 -1.32 -11.64
N GLU A 169 -67.79 -1.80 -11.55
CA GLU A 169 -68.50 -2.45 -12.66
C GLU A 169 -68.74 -1.48 -13.83
N ARG A 170 -69.16 -0.25 -13.54
CA ARG A 170 -69.36 0.78 -14.57
C ARG A 170 -68.03 1.14 -15.26
N ASP A 171 -66.99 1.41 -14.48
CA ASP A 171 -65.66 1.76 -14.99
C ASP A 171 -65.08 0.61 -15.82
N GLY A 172 -65.23 -0.63 -15.34
CA GLY A 172 -64.82 -1.83 -16.05
C GLY A 172 -65.58 -2.04 -17.35
N ALA A 173 -66.90 -1.83 -17.37
CA ALA A 173 -67.69 -1.90 -18.60
C ALA A 173 -67.28 -0.84 -19.62
N GLU A 174 -66.97 0.37 -19.17
CA GLU A 174 -66.48 1.43 -20.05
C GLU A 174 -65.10 1.12 -20.62
N GLU A 175 -64.19 0.56 -19.81
CA GLU A 175 -62.87 0.13 -20.26
C GLU A 175 -62.97 -1.03 -21.28
N MET A 176 -63.84 -1.99 -21.03
CA MET A 176 -64.10 -3.10 -21.96
C MET A 176 -64.70 -2.60 -23.28
N LYS A 177 -65.59 -1.60 -23.25
CA LYS A 177 -66.14 -0.97 -24.45
C LYS A 177 -65.04 -0.26 -25.26
N LYS A 178 -64.14 0.48 -24.59
CA LYS A 178 -62.99 1.12 -25.24
C LYS A 178 -62.07 0.08 -25.89
N LYS A 179 -61.77 -1.02 -25.19
CA LYS A 179 -60.99 -2.13 -25.75
C LYS A 179 -61.67 -2.75 -26.99
N ALA A 180 -62.98 -3.00 -26.93
CA ALA A 180 -63.73 -3.54 -28.07
C ALA A 180 -63.70 -2.60 -29.29
N GLN A 181 -63.91 -1.29 -29.07
CA GLN A 181 -63.81 -0.29 -30.14
C GLN A 181 -62.41 -0.24 -30.76
N ASN A 182 -61.36 -0.29 -29.93
CA ASN A 182 -59.98 -0.33 -30.43
C ASN A 182 -59.70 -1.57 -31.28
N ILE A 183 -60.22 -2.74 -30.89
CA ILE A 183 -60.10 -3.96 -31.68
C ILE A 183 -60.79 -3.82 -33.04
N ILE A 184 -62.01 -3.27 -33.08
CA ILE A 184 -62.75 -3.02 -34.33
C ILE A 184 -61.97 -2.07 -35.24
N VAL A 185 -61.44 -0.97 -34.69
CA VAL A 185 -60.63 0.00 -35.45
C VAL A 185 -59.39 -0.68 -36.04
N GLN A 186 -58.69 -1.52 -35.27
CA GLN A 186 -57.53 -2.27 -35.77
C GLN A 186 -57.91 -3.24 -36.90
N VAL A 187 -59.06 -3.90 -36.80
CA VAL A 187 -59.57 -4.77 -37.87
C VAL A 187 -59.87 -3.95 -39.13
N ILE A 188 -60.58 -2.83 -39.01
CA ILE A 188 -60.87 -1.93 -40.15
C ILE A 188 -59.57 -1.44 -40.79
N GLN A 189 -58.61 -0.96 -40.00
CA GLN A 189 -57.30 -0.52 -40.50
C GLN A 189 -56.56 -1.62 -41.26
N LYS A 190 -56.65 -2.88 -40.79
CA LYS A 190 -56.02 -4.03 -41.44
C LYS A 190 -56.64 -4.37 -42.80
N TYR A 191 -57.96 -4.26 -42.95
CA TYR A 191 -58.66 -4.59 -44.21
C TYR A 191 -58.78 -3.41 -45.19
N ALA A 192 -58.74 -2.16 -44.70
CA ALA A 192 -58.86 -0.96 -45.53
C ALA A 192 -57.77 -0.85 -46.61
N GLY A 193 -56.53 -1.28 -46.31
CA GLY A 193 -55.43 -1.27 -47.29
C GLY A 193 -55.64 -2.27 -48.43
N ALA A 194 -56.14 -3.47 -48.13
CA ALA A 194 -56.41 -4.49 -49.15
C ALA A 194 -57.56 -4.09 -50.07
N HIS A 195 -58.65 -3.54 -49.50
CA HIS A 195 -59.83 -3.16 -50.27
C HIS A 195 -59.61 -1.91 -51.15
N THR A 196 -58.83 -0.95 -50.68
CA THR A 196 -58.44 0.22 -51.50
C THR A 196 -57.49 -0.18 -52.63
N ALA A 197 -56.55 -1.09 -52.41
CA ALA A 197 -55.70 -1.62 -53.47
C ALA A 197 -56.53 -2.32 -54.57
N GLU A 198 -57.51 -3.14 -54.20
CA GLU A 198 -58.39 -3.84 -55.15
C GLU A 198 -59.29 -2.89 -55.95
N THR A 199 -59.87 -1.88 -55.30
CA THR A 199 -60.83 -0.97 -55.96
C THR A 199 -60.14 0.06 -56.86
N THR A 200 -58.91 0.49 -56.52
CA THR A 200 -58.23 1.60 -57.20
C THR A 200 -57.24 1.14 -58.28
N THR A 201 -56.99 -0.17 -58.41
CA THR A 201 -56.11 -0.71 -59.46
C THR A 201 -56.94 -1.33 -60.58
N SER A 202 -56.83 -0.76 -61.78
CA SER A 202 -57.39 -1.33 -63.00
C SER A 202 -56.26 -1.94 -63.83
N THR A 203 -56.37 -3.23 -64.15
CA THR A 203 -55.40 -3.94 -64.97
C THR A 203 -55.77 -3.81 -66.44
N VAL A 204 -54.92 -3.14 -67.22
CA VAL A 204 -55.06 -3.06 -68.68
C VAL A 204 -54.10 -4.06 -69.32
N SER A 205 -54.64 -5.04 -70.06
CA SER A 205 -53.82 -5.97 -70.83
C SER A 205 -53.28 -5.31 -72.09
N ILE A 206 -51.96 -5.25 -72.23
CA ILE A 206 -51.29 -4.69 -73.41
C ILE A 206 -51.15 -5.81 -74.46
N PRO A 207 -51.66 -5.63 -75.68
CA PRO A 207 -51.73 -6.71 -76.68
C PRO A 207 -50.43 -7.00 -77.44
N SER A 208 -49.35 -6.22 -77.29
CA SER A 208 -48.03 -6.57 -77.86
C SER A 208 -46.84 -6.05 -77.05
N ASP A 209 -45.76 -6.82 -77.03
CA ASP A 209 -44.55 -6.53 -76.25
C ASP A 209 -43.79 -5.27 -76.72
N GLU A 210 -44.02 -4.82 -77.95
CA GLU A 210 -43.42 -3.60 -78.49
C GLU A 210 -43.95 -2.35 -77.75
N ILE A 211 -45.24 -2.32 -77.40
CA ILE A 211 -45.85 -1.24 -76.60
C ILE A 211 -45.34 -1.29 -75.15
N LYS A 212 -45.14 -2.50 -74.61
CA LYS A 212 -44.62 -2.70 -73.24
C LYS A 212 -43.21 -2.12 -73.07
N GLY A 213 -42.33 -2.36 -74.04
CA GLY A 213 -40.95 -1.83 -74.03
C GLY A 213 -40.86 -0.30 -74.11
N LYS A 214 -41.87 0.36 -74.72
CA LYS A 214 -41.91 1.82 -74.87
C LYS A 214 -42.36 2.55 -73.59
N ILE A 215 -43.15 1.89 -72.75
CA ILE A 215 -43.68 2.45 -71.50
C ILE A 215 -42.72 2.23 -70.32
N ILE A 216 -42.09 1.05 -70.23
CA ILE A 216 -41.26 0.66 -69.07
C ILE A 216 -39.77 0.99 -69.29
N GLY A 217 -39.34 1.24 -70.54
CA GLY A 217 -37.95 1.54 -70.89
C GLY A 217 -37.05 0.30 -70.92
N ARG A 218 -35.96 0.35 -71.68
CA ARG A 218 -35.15 -0.83 -72.07
C ARG A 218 -34.35 -1.52 -70.94
N GLU A 219 -34.58 -1.16 -69.68
CA GLU A 219 -33.96 -1.80 -68.50
C GLU A 219 -34.93 -1.97 -67.30
N GLY A 220 -36.25 -1.93 -67.52
CA GLY A 220 -37.24 -2.13 -66.45
C GLY A 220 -38.03 -3.43 -66.59
N ARG A 221 -38.06 -4.23 -65.52
CA ARG A 221 -39.00 -5.35 -65.33
C ARG A 221 -40.44 -4.83 -65.25
#